data_AF-A0A6N9J171-F1
#
_entry.id   AF-A0A6N9J171-F1
#
_cell.length_a   1.000
_cell.length_b   1.000
_cell.length_c   1.000
_cell.angle_alpha   90.00
_cell.angle_beta   90.00
_cell.angle_gamma   90.00
#
_symmetry.space_group_name_H-M   'P 1'
#
loop_
_entity.id
_entity.type
_entity.pdbx_description
1 polymer ?
#
loop_
_entity_poly.entity_id
_entity_poly.type
_entity_poly.pdbx_seq_one_letter_code
_entity_poly.pdbx_strand_id
1 'polypeptide(L)'
;MKRVIGIGLIVAIYICMGMIASVFAGADYPSSKTRSYTPMHQTVLEPGWMSSCSKDFVVENIDKDFALIEITIGKDGKVSDSISPWDKRGYNLIEKISFLKQLGNTVDIDDVSVIKNTSNDSRISIHC
;
A
#
# COMPACT_ATOMS: atom_id res chain seq x y z
N MET A 1 37.29 -10.88 -46.62
CA MET A 1 35.86 -10.61 -46.91
C MET A 1 34.99 -11.39 -45.94
N LYS A 2 34.01 -10.71 -45.31
CA LYS A 2 32.77 -11.20 -44.64
C LYS A 2 32.93 -12.24 -43.51
N ARG A 3 32.89 -11.88 -42.20
CA ARG A 3 31.74 -11.50 -41.34
C ARG A 3 30.49 -12.40 -41.48
N VAL A 4 30.29 -13.31 -40.52
CA VAL A 4 29.00 -13.74 -39.92
C VAL A 4 29.34 -14.23 -38.50
N ILE A 5 29.44 -13.34 -37.50
CA ILE A 5 28.36 -12.87 -36.61
C ILE A 5 27.80 -14.02 -35.77
N GLY A 6 28.26 -14.08 -34.51
CA GLY A 6 27.73 -14.91 -33.46
C GLY A 6 26.31 -14.48 -33.09
N ILE A 7 25.38 -15.43 -33.22
CA ILE A 7 23.97 -15.27 -32.85
C ILE A 7 23.59 -16.49 -31.98
N GLY A 8 24.39 -16.77 -30.95
CA GLY A 8 24.18 -17.93 -30.08
C GLY A 8 24.06 -17.61 -28.59
N LEU A 9 24.33 -16.36 -28.17
CA LEU A 9 24.58 -16.07 -26.74
C LEU A 9 23.86 -14.82 -26.20
N ILE A 10 22.83 -14.33 -26.88
CA ILE A 10 22.05 -13.15 -26.44
C ILE A 10 20.59 -13.50 -26.07
N VAL A 11 20.13 -14.73 -26.33
CA VAL A 11 18.71 -15.11 -26.08
C VAL A 11 18.46 -15.62 -24.65
N ALA A 12 19.48 -15.78 -23.81
CA ALA A 12 19.35 -16.39 -22.48
C ALA A 12 19.29 -15.41 -21.28
N ILE A 13 19.37 -14.08 -21.49
CA ILE A 13 19.50 -13.11 -20.39
C ILE A 13 18.25 -12.23 -20.18
N TYR A 14 17.24 -12.31 -21.05
CA TYR A 14 16.03 -11.48 -20.93
C TYR A 14 14.87 -12.12 -20.15
N ILE A 15 15.02 -13.34 -19.63
CA ILE A 15 13.95 -14.01 -18.86
C ILE A 15 14.06 -13.75 -17.34
N CYS A 16 15.13 -13.09 -16.86
CA CYS A 16 15.35 -12.87 -15.43
C CYS A 16 14.91 -11.50 -14.87
N MET A 17 14.28 -10.63 -15.66
CA MET A 17 13.87 -9.28 -15.21
C MET A 17 12.36 -9.07 -15.07
N GLY A 18 11.56 -10.14 -15.09
CA GLY A 18 10.09 -10.05 -15.07
C GLY A 18 9.41 -10.31 -13.72
N MET A 19 10.16 -10.51 -12.64
CA MET A 19 9.58 -10.58 -11.30
C MET A 19 10.14 -9.43 -10.48
N ILE A 20 9.63 -8.23 -10.78
CA ILE A 20 9.48 -7.21 -9.75
C ILE A 20 8.47 -7.83 -8.79
N ALA A 21 8.98 -8.61 -7.84
CA ALA A 21 8.23 -8.96 -6.66
C ALA A 21 7.83 -7.62 -6.07
N SER A 22 6.56 -7.25 -6.26
CA SER A 22 5.93 -6.19 -5.49
C SER A 22 6.19 -6.57 -4.05
N VAL A 23 7.19 -5.93 -3.44
CA VAL A 23 7.51 -6.12 -2.04
C VAL A 23 6.30 -5.56 -1.32
N PHE A 24 5.32 -6.43 -1.05
CA PHE A 24 4.21 -6.20 -0.15
C PHE A 24 4.82 -6.06 1.26
N ALA A 25 5.51 -4.96 1.49
CA ALA A 25 5.96 -4.53 2.79
C ALA A 25 4.82 -3.77 3.46
N GLY A 26 3.66 -4.41 3.59
CA GLY A 26 2.71 -4.10 4.64
C GLY A 26 2.98 -5.11 5.73
N ALA A 27 3.59 -4.72 6.85
CA ALA A 27 3.45 -5.50 8.05
C ALA A 27 1.95 -5.52 8.36
N ASP A 28 1.29 -6.62 8.02
CA ASP A 28 -0.10 -6.84 8.34
C ASP A 28 -0.24 -6.71 9.86
N TYR A 29 -1.01 -5.72 10.31
CA TYR A 29 -1.40 -5.65 11.71
C TYR A 29 -2.05 -6.99 12.09
N PRO A 30 -1.64 -7.65 13.18
CA PRO A 30 -2.15 -8.98 13.50
C PRO A 30 -3.67 -8.93 13.58
N SER A 31 -4.33 -9.77 12.77
CA SER A 31 -5.80 -9.85 12.60
C SER A 31 -6.58 -9.81 13.92
N SER A 32 -5.99 -10.32 15.01
CA SER A 32 -6.56 -10.28 16.36
C SER A 32 -6.79 -8.87 16.90
N LYS A 33 -5.95 -7.89 16.55
CA LYS A 33 -6.14 -6.48 16.93
C LYS A 33 -7.06 -5.73 15.96
N THR A 34 -7.07 -6.09 14.67
CA THR A 34 -7.97 -5.51 13.66
C THR A 34 -9.44 -5.89 13.91
N ARG A 35 -9.69 -7.05 14.54
CA ARG A 35 -11.05 -7.50 14.90
C ARG A 35 -11.70 -6.69 16.02
N SER A 36 -10.94 -6.16 16.97
CA SER A 36 -11.46 -5.47 18.17
C SER A 36 -11.28 -3.94 18.13
N TYR A 37 -10.95 -3.36 16.99
CA TYR A 37 -10.82 -1.91 16.85
C TYR A 37 -12.22 -1.28 16.71
N THR A 38 -12.70 -0.61 17.76
CA THR A 38 -13.87 0.30 17.72
C THR A 38 -13.36 1.75 17.62
N PRO A 39 -13.33 2.32 16.43
CA PRO A 39 -12.87 3.69 16.19
C PRO A 39 -13.93 4.69 16.63
N MET A 40 -13.48 5.85 17.10
CA MET A 40 -14.38 6.96 17.41
C MET A 40 -14.81 7.72 16.15
N HIS A 41 -14.00 7.70 15.08
CA HIS A 41 -14.28 8.42 13.83
C HIS A 41 -14.20 7.47 12.64
N GLN A 42 -15.36 7.21 12.04
CA GLN A 42 -15.48 6.47 10.79
C GLN A 42 -15.75 7.45 9.65
N THR A 43 -15.00 7.33 8.56
CA THR A 43 -15.22 8.11 7.34
C THR A 43 -15.28 7.19 6.14
N VAL A 44 -16.35 7.28 5.35
CA VAL A 44 -16.46 6.55 4.07
C VAL A 44 -15.83 7.39 2.97
N LEU A 45 -14.93 6.79 2.20
CA LEU A 45 -14.29 7.40 1.04
C LEU A 45 -14.81 6.80 -0.25
N GLU A 46 -15.45 7.64 -1.04
CA GLU A 46 -15.78 7.36 -2.44
C GLU A 46 -14.50 7.25 -3.29
N PRO A 47 -14.55 6.59 -4.46
CA PRO A 47 -13.47 6.60 -5.44
C PRO A 47 -12.88 8.00 -5.66
N GLY A 48 -11.56 8.12 -5.49
CA GLY A 48 -10.81 9.37 -5.63
C GLY A 48 -10.75 10.25 -4.38
N TRP A 49 -11.54 9.98 -3.34
CA TRP A 49 -11.53 10.75 -2.09
C TRP A 49 -10.34 10.40 -1.20
N MET A 50 -10.05 11.28 -0.24
CA MET A 50 -8.96 11.11 0.71
C MET A 50 -9.37 11.50 2.13
N SER A 51 -8.71 10.88 3.12
CA SER A 51 -8.80 11.23 4.55
C SER A 51 -7.43 11.13 5.18
N SER A 52 -7.26 11.72 6.37
CA SER A 52 -6.02 11.71 7.11
C SER A 52 -6.19 11.08 8.49
N CYS A 53 -5.27 10.20 8.89
CA CYS A 53 -5.18 9.65 10.24
C CYS A 53 -3.80 9.98 10.84
N SER A 54 -3.78 10.55 12.05
CA SER A 54 -2.55 10.87 12.80
C SER A 54 -2.08 9.74 13.73
N LYS A 55 -2.73 8.58 13.67
CA LYS A 55 -2.49 7.38 14.49
C LYS A 55 -2.70 6.14 13.63
N ASP A 56 -2.46 4.97 14.21
CA ASP A 56 -2.86 3.67 13.64
C ASP A 56 -4.32 3.72 13.18
N PHE A 57 -4.57 3.13 12.02
CA PHE A 57 -5.87 3.16 11.38
C PHE A 57 -6.23 1.81 10.76
N VAL A 58 -7.52 1.60 10.56
CA VAL A 58 -8.04 0.43 9.84
C VAL A 58 -8.74 0.92 8.58
N VAL A 59 -8.52 0.21 7.47
CA VAL A 59 -9.26 0.40 6.24
C VAL A 59 -10.07 -0.85 5.98
N GLU A 60 -11.37 -0.68 5.82
CA GLU A 60 -12.32 -1.73 5.49
C GLU A 60 -12.85 -1.49 4.08
N ASN A 61 -12.84 -2.54 3.25
CA ASN A 61 -13.54 -2.52 1.99
C ASN A 61 -15.01 -2.88 2.22
N ILE A 62 -15.90 -1.95 1.92
CA ILE A 62 -17.35 -2.09 2.15
C ILE A 62 -18.12 -2.39 0.86
N ASP A 63 -17.42 -2.74 -0.21
CA ASP A 63 -18.00 -3.13 -1.49
C ASP A 63 -17.56 -4.53 -1.92
N LYS A 64 -18.18 -5.01 -3.01
CA LYS A 64 -18.05 -6.38 -3.53
C LYS A 64 -16.81 -6.63 -4.39
N ASP A 65 -16.14 -5.57 -4.82
CA ASP A 65 -14.96 -5.59 -5.70
C ASP A 65 -13.70 -5.22 -4.89
N PHE A 66 -12.52 -5.40 -5.45
CA PHE A 66 -11.27 -5.05 -4.75
C PHE A 66 -11.14 -3.55 -4.61
N ALA A 67 -10.86 -3.08 -3.40
CA ALA A 67 -10.49 -1.70 -3.17
C ALA A 67 -8.98 -1.51 -3.31
N LEU A 68 -8.58 -0.47 -4.05
CA LEU A 68 -7.21 0.00 -4.16
C LEU A 68 -7.05 1.26 -3.33
N ILE A 69 -5.98 1.31 -2.55
CA ILE A 69 -5.65 2.48 -1.75
C ILE A 69 -4.22 2.91 -1.95
N GLU A 70 -4.00 4.19 -1.68
CA GLU A 70 -2.67 4.78 -1.59
C GLU A 70 -2.55 5.50 -0.25
N ILE A 71 -1.53 5.16 0.53
CA ILE A 71 -1.20 5.78 1.80
C ILE A 71 0.08 6.59 1.59
N THR A 72 -0.03 7.90 1.79
CA THR A 72 1.10 8.83 1.78
C THR A 72 1.47 9.21 3.22
N ILE A 73 2.76 9.17 3.54
CA ILE A 73 3.31 9.53 4.86
C ILE A 73 4.48 10.48 4.60
N GLY A 74 4.38 11.70 5.12
CA GLY A 74 5.39 12.73 4.87
C GLY A 74 5.50 13.09 3.38
N LYS A 75 6.71 13.50 2.96
CA LYS A 75 6.97 13.94 1.58
C LYS A 75 7.21 12.79 0.61
N ASP A 76 7.99 11.80 1.05
CA ASP A 76 8.51 10.74 0.17
C ASP A 76 7.87 9.36 0.45
N GLY A 77 7.19 9.21 1.60
CA GLY A 77 6.57 7.96 1.99
C GLY A 77 5.30 7.68 1.20
N LYS A 78 5.32 6.65 0.36
CA LYS A 78 4.14 6.22 -0.40
C LYS A 78 4.01 4.71 -0.43
N VAL A 79 2.79 4.24 -0.21
CA VAL A 79 2.47 2.83 -0.06
C VAL A 79 1.17 2.57 -0.80
N SER A 80 1.20 1.68 -1.77
CA SER A 80 -0.01 1.21 -2.44
C SER A 80 -0.42 -0.15 -1.90
N ASP A 81 -1.72 -0.35 -1.74
CA ASP A 81 -2.25 -1.60 -1.22
C ASP A 81 -3.61 -1.94 -1.83
N SER A 82 -4.00 -3.22 -1.74
CA SER A 82 -5.31 -3.71 -2.15
C SER A 82 -5.99 -4.45 -1.00
N ILE A 83 -7.30 -4.22 -0.87
CA ILE A 83 -8.14 -4.81 0.18
C ILE A 83 -9.23 -5.62 -0.50
N SER A 84 -9.29 -6.91 -0.16
CA SER A 84 -10.28 -7.85 -0.68
C SER A 84 -11.71 -7.38 -0.36
N PRO A 85 -12.71 -7.79 -1.16
CA PRO A 85 -14.12 -7.50 -0.86
C PRO A 85 -14.49 -7.90 0.57
N TRP A 86 -15.17 -7.00 1.29
CA TRP A 86 -15.64 -7.22 2.66
C TRP A 86 -14.55 -7.50 3.70
N ASP A 87 -13.28 -7.25 3.36
CA ASP A 87 -12.14 -7.46 4.25
C ASP A 87 -11.65 -6.14 4.85
N LYS A 88 -10.84 -6.25 5.90
CA LYS A 88 -10.24 -5.10 6.58
C LYS A 88 -8.77 -5.30 6.86
N ARG A 89 -8.00 -4.21 6.72
CA ARG A 89 -6.57 -4.18 6.99
C ARG A 89 -6.22 -3.06 7.97
N GLY A 90 -5.42 -3.41 8.97
CA GLY A 90 -4.87 -2.46 9.93
C GLY A 90 -3.50 -1.97 9.49
N TYR A 91 -3.19 -0.72 9.80
CA TYR A 91 -1.91 -0.09 9.48
C TYR A 91 -1.32 0.53 10.75
N ASN A 92 -0.14 0.04 11.16
CA ASN A 92 0.66 0.63 12.23
C ASN A 92 1.47 1.79 11.68
N LEU A 93 1.15 3.02 12.08
CA LEU A 93 1.79 4.20 11.50
C LEU A 93 3.27 4.28 11.87
N ILE A 94 3.62 3.95 13.12
CA ILE A 94 5.00 4.01 13.64
C ILE A 94 5.89 2.98 12.96
N GLU A 95 5.42 1.74 12.82
CA GLU A 95 6.17 0.70 12.10
C GLU A 95 6.35 1.08 10.63
N LYS A 96 5.33 1.67 10.01
CA LYS A 96 5.40 2.09 8.61
C LYS A 96 6.40 3.23 8.40
N ILE A 97 6.39 4.25 9.27
CA ILE A 97 7.39 5.32 9.28
C ILE A 97 8.78 4.72 9.45
N SER A 98 8.95 3.80 10.39
CA SER A 98 10.25 3.15 10.66
C SER A 98 10.77 2.39 9.43
N PHE A 99 9.89 1.64 8.75
CA PHE A 99 10.23 0.95 7.52
C PHE A 99 10.59 1.93 6.39
N LEU A 100 9.82 3.00 6.21
CA LEU A 100 10.09 4.01 5.18
C LEU A 100 11.43 4.74 5.43
N LYS A 101 11.78 5.02 6.69
CA LYS A 101 13.11 5.54 7.07
C LYS A 101 14.24 4.59 6.69
N GLN A 102 14.05 3.29 6.90
CA GLN A 102 15.06 2.27 6.51
C GLN A 102 15.25 2.19 5.00
N LEU A 103 14.22 2.53 4.22
CA LEU A 103 14.32 2.65 2.76
C LEU A 103 14.95 3.98 2.30
N GLY A 104 15.33 4.88 3.22
CA GLY A 104 15.95 6.17 2.92
C GLY A 104 14.98 7.30 2.62
N ASN A 105 13.67 7.12 2.87
CA ASN A 105 12.69 8.19 2.68
C ASN A 105 12.78 9.24 3.79
N THR A 106 12.51 10.49 3.43
CA THR A 106 12.40 11.60 4.40
C THR A 106 10.99 11.62 5.00
N VAL A 107 10.83 10.95 6.13
CA VAL A 107 9.58 10.91 6.92
C VAL A 107 9.90 11.15 8.39
N ASP A 108 8.98 11.75 9.13
CA ASP A 108 9.11 12.05 10.56
C ASP A 108 8.12 11.25 11.41
N ILE A 109 8.37 11.16 12.72
CA ILE A 109 7.55 10.30 13.61
C ILE A 109 6.17 10.90 13.91
N ASP A 110 6.05 12.21 13.74
CA ASP A 110 4.85 13.02 13.85
C ASP A 110 4.13 13.22 12.50
N ASP A 111 4.62 12.61 11.43
CA ASP A 111 3.94 12.63 10.13
C ASP A 111 2.56 11.98 10.22
N VAL A 112 1.61 12.62 9.55
CA VAL A 112 0.23 12.15 9.42
C VAL A 112 0.12 11.29 8.16
N SER A 113 -0.64 10.21 8.23
CA SER A 113 -0.98 9.42 7.05
C SER A 113 -2.14 10.06 6.29
N VAL A 114 -2.00 10.20 4.98
CA VAL A 114 -3.08 10.54 4.06
C VAL A 114 -3.43 9.30 3.27
N ILE A 115 -4.67 8.85 3.40
CA ILE A 115 -5.18 7.66 2.74
C ILE A 115 -6.11 8.12 1.62
N LYS A 116 -5.81 7.71 0.40
CA LYS A 116 -6.61 7.96 -0.79
C LYS A 116 -7.21 6.67 -1.30
N ASN A 117 -8.52 6.68 -1.58
CA ASN A 117 -9.18 5.63 -2.33
C ASN A 117 -8.84 5.80 -3.82
N THR A 118 -8.02 4.89 -4.36
CA THR A 118 -7.60 4.91 -5.77
C THR A 118 -8.38 3.92 -6.63
N SER A 119 -9.38 3.24 -6.05
CA SER A 119 -10.34 2.41 -6.77
C SER A 119 -11.13 3.22 -7.79
N ASN A 120 -11.68 2.55 -8.81
CA ASN A 120 -12.59 3.18 -9.76
C ASN A 120 -14.05 3.15 -9.29
N ASP A 121 -14.43 2.12 -8.52
CA ASP A 121 -15.82 1.76 -8.21
C ASP A 121 -16.05 1.31 -6.77
N SER A 122 -15.00 0.88 -6.06
CA SER A 122 -15.10 0.41 -4.68
C SER A 122 -14.96 1.56 -3.68
N ARG A 123 -15.80 1.56 -2.64
CA ARG A 123 -15.73 2.47 -1.50
C ARG A 123 -15.05 1.78 -0.33
N ILE A 124 -14.38 2.60 0.48
CA ILE A 124 -13.71 2.13 1.68
C ILE A 124 -14.21 2.90 2.90
N SER A 125 -14.23 2.23 4.03
CA SER A 125 -14.43 2.84 5.33
C SER A 125 -13.07 2.97 6.02
N ILE A 126 -12.73 4.18 6.43
CA ILE A 126 -11.52 4.48 7.21
C ILE A 126 -11.89 4.72 8.65
N HIS A 127 -11.09 4.12 9.51
CA HIS A 127 -11.24 4.09 10.94
C HIS A 127 -9.97 4.65 11.58
N CYS A 128 -10.04 5.91 12.03
CA CYS A 128 -9.09 6.49 12.96
C CYS A 128 -9.74 6.61 14.37
#